data_AF-A0A9N9KT54-F1
#
_entry.id   AF-A0A9N9KT54-F1
#
_cell.length_a   1.000
_cell.length_b   1.000
_cell.length_c   1.000
_cell.angle_alpha   90.00
_cell.angle_beta   90.00
_cell.angle_gamma   90.00
#
_symmetry.space_group_name_H-M   'P 1'
#
loop_
_entity.id
_entity.type
_entity.pdbx_description
1 polymer ?
#
loop_
_entity_poly.entity_id
_entity_poly.type
_entity_poly.pdbx_seq_one_letter_code
_entity_poly.pdbx_strand_id
1 'polypeptide(L)'
;MTATQRKPPKADLLKDDGPRSNLLHWNELPEWLRRDPYIRLGYRRQLDTLTACFWSLFYLHNEFVNIWSHLLPALFYVGMAIASQFDIFEDSLDDRLFDKLILAIYLLGTAGCLFFSAIYHGLSSHSQDVAHRALKLDYLGIVLSITVNSISATYFGMYNSPYFQTFYIAISICCASGVFLNLLGPNADGPSASNRR
;
A
#
# COMPACT_ATOMS: atom_id res chain seq x y z
N MET A 1 43.52 -26.00 -4.60
CA MET A 1 42.75 -26.11 -5.86
C MET A 1 41.82 -27.31 -5.75
N THR A 2 40.53 -27.07 -5.48
CA THR A 2 39.45 -28.03 -5.76
C THR A 2 38.14 -27.24 -5.70
N ALA A 3 37.72 -26.72 -6.86
CA ALA A 3 36.44 -26.05 -7.03
C ALA A 3 35.32 -27.08 -6.98
N THR A 4 34.46 -26.98 -5.97
CA THR A 4 33.21 -27.74 -5.88
C THR A 4 32.26 -27.17 -6.93
N GLN A 5 32.08 -27.87 -8.06
CA GLN A 5 31.11 -27.48 -9.07
C GLN A 5 29.69 -27.59 -8.50
N ARG A 6 29.02 -26.45 -8.32
CA ARG A 6 27.57 -26.39 -8.09
C ARG A 6 26.86 -26.86 -9.35
N LYS A 7 26.16 -27.99 -9.24
CA LYS A 7 25.22 -28.49 -10.25
C LYS A 7 24.13 -27.43 -10.48
N PRO A 8 23.81 -27.04 -11.72
CA PRO A 8 22.68 -26.14 -11.98
C PRO A 8 21.37 -26.81 -11.53
N PRO A 9 20.35 -26.04 -11.09
CA PRO A 9 19.06 -26.61 -10.74
C PRO A 9 18.47 -27.32 -11.97
N LYS A 10 17.95 -28.53 -11.78
CA LYS A 10 17.28 -29.28 -12.86
C LYS A 10 16.10 -28.46 -13.37
N ALA A 11 16.18 -28.03 -14.63
CA ALA A 11 15.11 -27.40 -15.38
C ALA A 11 14.04 -28.44 -15.79
N ASP A 12 13.46 -29.14 -14.81
CA ASP A 12 12.60 -30.30 -15.08
C ASP A 12 11.43 -30.45 -14.08
N LEU A 13 10.72 -29.34 -13.83
CA LEU A 13 9.46 -29.33 -13.06
C LEU A 13 8.28 -28.70 -13.81
N LEU A 14 8.31 -28.73 -15.14
CA LEU A 14 7.12 -28.46 -15.95
C LEU A 14 6.70 -29.74 -16.67
N LYS A 15 6.32 -30.75 -15.87
CA LYS A 15 5.38 -31.77 -16.36
C LYS A 15 4.02 -31.09 -16.50
N ASP A 16 3.52 -31.13 -17.72
CA ASP A 16 2.21 -30.63 -18.14
C ASP A 16 1.12 -31.56 -17.60
N ASP A 17 0.45 -31.15 -16.53
CA ASP A 17 -0.60 -31.92 -15.86
C ASP A 17 -1.93 -31.13 -15.91
N GLY A 18 -2.65 -31.20 -17.04
CA GLY A 18 -4.02 -30.69 -17.17
C GLY A 18 -4.20 -29.17 -16.95
N PRO A 19 -5.43 -28.66 -16.88
CA PRO A 19 -5.69 -27.25 -16.56
C PRO A 19 -5.37 -27.02 -15.09
N ARG A 20 -4.08 -26.90 -14.76
CA ARG A 20 -3.65 -26.50 -13.42
C ARG A 20 -4.27 -25.14 -13.13
N SER A 21 -5.02 -25.06 -12.04
CA SER A 21 -5.43 -23.79 -11.45
C SER A 21 -4.21 -22.85 -11.45
N ASN A 22 -4.38 -21.60 -11.92
CA ASN A 22 -3.33 -20.57 -11.82
C ASN A 22 -2.93 -20.24 -10.37
N LEU A 23 -3.60 -20.86 -9.40
CA LEU A 23 -3.41 -20.69 -7.98
C LEU A 23 -2.71 -21.90 -7.35
N LEU A 24 -1.75 -21.60 -6.49
CA LEU A 24 -0.86 -22.55 -5.84
C LEU A 24 -1.25 -22.78 -4.37
N HIS A 25 -0.88 -23.95 -3.86
CA HIS A 25 -0.84 -24.23 -2.43
C HIS A 25 0.41 -23.57 -1.80
N TRP A 26 0.34 -23.21 -0.52
CA TRP A 26 1.43 -22.56 0.23
C TRP A 26 2.80 -23.24 0.07
N ASN A 27 2.84 -24.56 0.18
CA ASN A 27 4.06 -25.37 0.05
C ASN A 27 4.72 -25.30 -1.34
N GLU A 28 3.96 -24.91 -2.37
CA GLU A 28 4.44 -24.78 -3.76
C GLU A 28 5.03 -23.40 -4.04
N LEU A 29 4.84 -22.42 -3.13
CA LEU A 29 5.35 -21.06 -3.31
C LEU A 29 6.87 -21.02 -3.15
N PRO A 30 7.57 -20.15 -3.90
CA PRO A 30 8.94 -19.81 -3.58
C PRO A 30 9.00 -19.05 -2.24
N GLU A 31 10.14 -19.14 -1.56
CA GLU A 31 10.32 -18.66 -0.19
C GLU A 31 9.93 -17.18 0.01
N TRP A 32 10.22 -16.31 -0.96
CA TRP A 32 9.91 -14.87 -0.85
C TRP A 32 8.41 -14.54 -0.95
N LEU A 33 7.60 -15.41 -1.57
CA LEU A 33 6.13 -15.27 -1.65
C LEU A 33 5.41 -15.86 -0.43
N ARG A 34 6.12 -16.62 0.41
CA ARG A 34 5.55 -17.27 1.60
C ARG A 34 5.37 -16.24 2.72
N ARG A 35 4.24 -15.54 2.72
CA ARG A 35 3.84 -14.55 3.75
C ARG A 35 3.11 -15.11 4.96
N ASP A 36 1.99 -15.82 4.75
CA ASP A 36 1.16 -16.38 5.81
C ASP A 36 0.94 -17.91 5.66
N PRO A 37 1.51 -18.76 6.53
CA PRO A 37 1.35 -20.21 6.46
C PRO A 37 -0.05 -20.72 6.81
N TYR A 38 -0.92 -19.88 7.39
CA TYR A 38 -2.29 -20.26 7.74
C TYR A 38 -3.23 -20.18 6.54
N ILE A 39 -2.92 -19.34 5.55
CA ILE A 39 -3.56 -19.39 4.24
C ILE A 39 -2.90 -20.54 3.47
N ARG A 40 -3.66 -21.59 3.14
CA ARG A 40 -3.10 -22.81 2.52
C ARG A 40 -3.21 -22.85 1.01
N LEU A 41 -4.23 -22.22 0.44
CA LEU A 41 -4.61 -22.30 -0.98
C LEU A 41 -4.92 -20.91 -1.54
N GLY A 42 -4.96 -20.81 -2.87
CA GLY A 42 -5.43 -19.61 -3.55
C GLY A 42 -4.34 -18.56 -3.82
N TYR A 43 -3.06 -18.93 -3.69
CA TYR A 43 -1.95 -18.02 -3.97
C TYR A 43 -1.68 -17.87 -5.45
N ARG A 44 -1.42 -16.65 -5.90
CA ARG A 44 -0.91 -16.43 -7.26
C ARG A 44 0.52 -16.97 -7.38
N ARG A 45 0.83 -17.57 -8.53
CA ARG A 45 2.22 -17.78 -8.96
C ARG A 45 2.93 -16.45 -9.19
N GLN A 46 4.25 -16.48 -9.30
CA GLN A 46 5.00 -15.33 -9.79
C GLN A 46 4.56 -14.99 -11.23
N LEU A 47 4.15 -13.74 -11.48
CA LEU A 47 3.52 -13.29 -12.73
C LEU A 47 4.48 -12.58 -13.68
N ASP A 48 5.63 -12.12 -13.19
CA ASP A 48 6.78 -11.53 -13.91
C ASP A 48 6.51 -10.31 -14.79
N THR A 49 5.24 -9.94 -15.01
CA THR A 49 4.83 -8.83 -15.87
C THR A 49 3.72 -8.01 -15.21
N LEU A 50 3.76 -6.69 -15.42
CA LEU A 50 2.71 -5.78 -14.95
C LEU A 50 1.35 -6.11 -15.59
N THR A 51 1.34 -6.53 -16.85
CA THR A 51 0.12 -6.92 -17.55
C THR A 51 -0.55 -8.13 -16.90
N ALA A 52 0.20 -9.16 -16.53
CA ALA A 52 -0.36 -10.31 -15.82
C ALA A 52 -0.85 -9.92 -14.41
N CYS A 53 -0.13 -9.01 -13.72
CA CYS A 53 -0.60 -8.46 -12.45
C CYS A 53 -1.91 -7.69 -12.63
N PHE A 54 -2.04 -6.88 -13.68
CA PHE A 54 -3.28 -6.15 -14.00
C PHE A 54 -4.46 -7.10 -14.23
N TRP A 55 -4.26 -8.15 -15.04
CA TRP A 55 -5.32 -9.13 -15.26
C TRP A 55 -5.69 -9.92 -14.00
N SER A 56 -4.81 -9.97 -13.00
CA SER A 56 -5.13 -10.61 -11.72
C SER A 56 -6.15 -9.89 -10.87
N LEU A 57 -6.41 -8.61 -11.12
CA LEU A 57 -7.48 -7.88 -10.43
C LEU A 57 -8.87 -8.51 -10.67
N PHE A 58 -9.02 -9.29 -11.74
CA PHE A 58 -10.32 -9.77 -12.21
C PHE A 58 -10.57 -11.27 -11.98
N TYR A 59 -9.73 -11.96 -11.22
CA TYR A 59 -10.00 -13.34 -10.78
C TYR A 59 -9.77 -13.52 -9.27
N LEU A 60 -10.42 -14.52 -8.67
CA LEU A 60 -10.33 -14.75 -7.23
C LEU A 60 -8.98 -15.39 -6.84
N HIS A 61 -8.33 -14.79 -5.86
CA HIS A 61 -7.11 -15.29 -5.21
C HIS A 61 -7.01 -14.72 -3.80
N ASN A 62 -6.01 -15.15 -3.03
CA ASN A 62 -5.83 -14.79 -1.61
C ASN A 62 -5.63 -13.28 -1.33
N GLU A 63 -5.37 -12.47 -2.37
CA GLU A 63 -5.17 -11.02 -2.28
C GLU A 63 -6.34 -10.23 -2.90
N PHE A 64 -7.35 -10.90 -3.45
CA PHE A 64 -8.45 -10.25 -4.18
C PHE A 64 -9.20 -9.25 -3.31
N VAL A 65 -9.58 -9.65 -2.10
CA VAL A 65 -10.27 -8.77 -1.15
C VAL A 65 -9.36 -7.62 -0.72
N ASN A 66 -8.06 -7.87 -0.48
CA ASN A 66 -7.12 -6.81 -0.13
C ASN A 66 -6.98 -5.76 -1.25
N ILE A 67 -6.99 -6.17 -2.52
CA ILE A 67 -6.98 -5.22 -3.65
C ILE A 67 -8.27 -4.38 -3.65
N TRP A 68 -9.43 -5.02 -3.70
CA TRP A 68 -10.70 -4.31 -3.94
C TRP A 68 -11.21 -3.54 -2.72
N SER A 69 -10.93 -4.01 -1.51
CA SER A 69 -11.25 -3.29 -0.26
C SER A 69 -10.47 -1.99 -0.11
N HIS A 70 -9.32 -1.85 -0.77
CA HIS A 70 -8.55 -0.61 -0.80
C HIS A 70 -8.82 0.22 -2.06
N LEU A 71 -8.96 -0.41 -3.23
CA LEU A 71 -9.18 0.28 -4.50
C LEU A 71 -10.53 1.00 -4.57
N LEU A 72 -11.64 0.36 -4.13
CA LEU A 72 -12.96 1.00 -4.19
C LEU A 72 -13.04 2.24 -3.29
N PRO A 73 -12.60 2.20 -2.01
CA PRO A 73 -12.57 3.40 -1.19
C PRO A 73 -11.62 4.46 -1.75
N ALA A 74 -10.47 4.10 -2.33
CA ALA A 74 -9.57 5.07 -2.96
C ALA A 74 -10.30 5.89 -4.05
N LEU A 75 -11.02 5.20 -4.95
CA LEU A 75 -11.83 5.86 -5.99
C LEU A 75 -12.94 6.72 -5.40
N PHE A 76 -13.60 6.26 -4.33
CA PHE A 76 -14.60 7.02 -3.62
C PHE A 76 -14.03 8.33 -3.03
N TYR A 77 -12.89 8.29 -2.35
CA TYR A 77 -12.24 9.49 -1.81
C TYR A 77 -11.76 10.47 -2.90
N VAL A 78 -11.30 9.97 -4.04
CA VAL A 78 -11.02 10.82 -5.22
C VAL A 78 -12.30 11.47 -5.73
N GLY A 79 -13.39 10.70 -5.85
CA GLY A 79 -14.70 11.22 -6.23
C GLY A 79 -15.18 12.31 -5.28
N MET A 80 -15.03 12.12 -3.96
CA MET A 80 -15.35 13.15 -2.96
C MET A 80 -14.47 14.39 -3.09
N ALA A 81 -13.16 14.23 -3.33
CA ALA A 81 -12.25 15.37 -3.51
C ALA A 81 -12.59 16.22 -4.74
N ILE A 82 -13.07 15.56 -5.82
CA ILE A 82 -13.55 16.21 -7.03
C ILE A 82 -14.92 16.86 -6.78
N ALA A 83 -15.86 16.13 -6.19
CA ALA A 83 -17.19 16.63 -5.86
C ALA A 83 -17.12 17.85 -4.94
N SER A 84 -16.21 17.87 -3.96
CA SER A 84 -16.01 19.03 -3.09
C SER A 84 -15.51 20.29 -3.82
N GLN A 85 -15.04 20.17 -5.07
CA GLN A 85 -14.75 21.33 -5.92
C GLN A 85 -15.99 21.81 -6.70
N PHE A 86 -16.97 20.92 -6.93
CA PHE A 86 -18.19 21.20 -7.69
C PHE A 86 -19.38 21.59 -6.80
N ASP A 87 -19.46 21.11 -5.56
CA ASP A 87 -20.57 21.34 -4.62
C ASP A 87 -20.47 22.65 -3.79
N ILE A 88 -19.72 23.66 -4.26
CA ILE A 88 -19.60 24.97 -3.58
C ILE A 88 -19.81 26.12 -4.57
N PHE A 89 -20.85 26.02 -5.40
CA PHE A 89 -21.39 27.16 -6.16
C PHE A 89 -22.62 27.80 -5.49
N GLU A 90 -23.05 27.28 -4.34
CA GLU A 90 -24.03 27.94 -3.48
C GLU A 90 -23.33 28.43 -2.21
N ASP A 91 -23.30 29.76 -2.10
CA ASP A 91 -22.96 30.61 -0.97
C ASP A 91 -21.48 30.90 -0.59
N SER A 92 -21.09 32.12 -0.97
CA SER A 92 -20.10 33.03 -0.37
C SER A 92 -18.59 32.73 -0.55
N LEU A 93 -18.06 33.33 -1.62
CA LEU A 93 -16.87 34.21 -1.69
C LEU A 93 -15.65 33.86 -0.82
N ASP A 94 -14.55 33.49 -1.49
CA ASP A 94 -13.10 33.67 -1.20
C ASP A 94 -12.49 33.38 0.21
N ASP A 95 -13.20 33.53 1.33
CA ASP A 95 -12.61 33.55 2.67
C ASP A 95 -12.20 32.16 3.23
N ARG A 96 -12.43 31.07 2.47
CA ARG A 96 -12.18 29.69 2.93
C ARG A 96 -11.33 28.83 2.00
N LEU A 97 -10.49 29.45 1.15
CA LEU A 97 -9.59 28.70 0.27
C LEU A 97 -8.75 27.68 1.05
N PHE A 98 -8.22 28.07 2.22
CA PHE A 98 -7.44 27.18 3.08
C PHE A 98 -8.26 25.99 3.59
N ASP A 99 -9.51 26.19 4.02
CA ASP A 99 -10.37 25.09 4.46
C ASP A 99 -10.59 24.08 3.33
N LYS A 100 -10.83 24.56 2.11
CA LYS A 100 -10.99 23.72 0.92
C LYS A 100 -9.70 22.95 0.59
N LEU A 101 -8.55 23.61 0.70
CA LEU A 101 -7.25 22.96 0.48
C LEU A 101 -6.96 21.90 1.53
N ILE A 102 -7.21 22.18 2.82
CA ILE A 102 -7.01 21.22 3.91
C ILE A 102 -7.95 20.02 3.76
N LEU A 103 -9.19 20.23 3.35
CA LEU A 103 -10.13 19.16 3.03
C LEU A 103 -9.66 18.34 1.83
N ALA A 104 -9.22 18.98 0.75
CA ALA A 104 -8.70 18.30 -0.43
C ALA A 104 -7.44 17.47 -0.11
N ILE A 105 -6.51 18.01 0.69
CA ILE A 105 -5.31 17.31 1.15
C ILE A 105 -5.68 16.08 2.00
N TYR A 106 -6.67 16.21 2.89
CA TYR A 106 -7.18 15.08 3.68
C TYR A 106 -7.75 13.98 2.77
N LEU A 107 -8.64 14.34 1.84
CA LEU A 107 -9.30 13.39 0.95
C LEU A 107 -8.30 12.70 0.01
N LEU A 108 -7.42 13.47 -0.63
CA LEU A 108 -6.42 12.95 -1.55
C LEU A 108 -5.31 12.17 -0.84
N GLY A 109 -4.90 12.58 0.36
CA GLY A 109 -3.91 11.81 1.14
C GLY A 109 -4.49 10.48 1.64
N THR A 110 -5.76 10.45 2.03
CA THR A 110 -6.47 9.20 2.36
C THR A 110 -6.62 8.31 1.13
N ALA A 111 -7.03 8.87 0.00
CA ALA A 111 -7.11 8.15 -1.27
C ALA A 111 -5.74 7.58 -1.69
N GLY A 112 -4.67 8.38 -1.57
CA GLY A 112 -3.31 7.98 -1.91
C GLY A 112 -2.81 6.79 -1.10
N CYS A 113 -3.08 6.76 0.22
CA CYS A 113 -2.75 5.62 1.06
C CYS A 113 -3.44 4.34 0.60
N LEU A 114 -4.75 4.41 0.36
CA LEU A 114 -5.54 3.28 -0.09
C LEU A 114 -5.09 2.80 -1.48
N PHE A 115 -4.78 3.75 -2.37
CA PHE A 115 -4.28 3.43 -3.71
C PHE A 115 -2.90 2.75 -3.68
N PHE A 116 -1.97 3.23 -2.84
CA PHE A 116 -0.67 2.59 -2.66
C PHE A 116 -0.78 1.17 -2.09
N SER A 117 -1.70 0.96 -1.16
CA SER A 117 -2.01 -0.39 -0.64
C SER A 117 -2.57 -1.30 -1.73
N ALA A 118 -3.51 -0.82 -2.54
CA ALA A 118 -4.04 -1.57 -3.67
C ALA A 118 -2.95 -1.91 -4.71
N ILE A 119 -2.01 -0.99 -4.99
CA ILE A 119 -0.84 -1.26 -5.83
C ILE A 119 0.02 -2.38 -5.25
N TYR A 120 0.31 -2.34 -3.94
CA TYR A 120 1.08 -3.39 -3.29
C TYR A 120 0.43 -4.75 -3.43
N HIS A 121 -0.85 -4.88 -3.09
CA HIS A 121 -1.56 -6.15 -3.22
C HIS A 121 -1.71 -6.58 -4.68
N GLY A 122 -1.87 -5.64 -5.62
CA GLY A 122 -1.89 -5.93 -7.06
C GLY A 122 -0.57 -6.49 -7.57
N LEU A 123 0.56 -5.92 -7.14
CA LEU A 123 1.91 -6.24 -7.59
C LEU A 123 2.65 -7.25 -6.69
N SER A 124 2.02 -7.75 -5.62
CA SER A 124 2.69 -8.60 -4.62
C SER A 124 3.22 -9.93 -5.18
N SER A 125 2.70 -10.36 -6.33
CA SER A 125 3.14 -11.57 -7.04
C SER A 125 3.96 -11.29 -8.31
N HIS A 126 4.44 -10.06 -8.53
CA HIS A 126 5.22 -9.72 -9.74
C HIS A 126 6.63 -10.35 -9.70
N SER A 127 7.51 -9.82 -8.87
CA SER A 127 8.85 -10.29 -8.58
C SER A 127 9.26 -9.75 -7.21
N GLN A 128 10.27 -10.35 -6.56
CA GLN A 128 10.67 -9.99 -5.20
C GLN A 128 10.98 -8.49 -5.08
N ASP A 129 11.72 -7.93 -6.02
CA ASP A 129 12.11 -6.51 -6.01
C ASP A 129 10.92 -5.56 -6.18
N VAL A 130 10.00 -5.88 -7.10
CA VAL A 130 8.80 -5.06 -7.34
C VAL A 130 7.87 -5.12 -6.14
N ALA A 131 7.65 -6.31 -5.58
CA ALA A 131 6.84 -6.49 -4.39
C ALA A 131 7.42 -5.75 -3.18
N HIS A 132 8.75 -5.77 -3.00
CA HIS A 132 9.41 -5.03 -1.92
C HIS A 132 9.31 -3.51 -2.11
N ARG A 133 9.53 -2.99 -3.32
CA ARG A 133 9.34 -1.55 -3.60
C ARG A 133 7.88 -1.11 -3.41
N ALA A 134 6.92 -1.92 -3.85
CA ALA A 134 5.50 -1.63 -3.66
C ALA A 134 5.11 -1.68 -2.18
N LEU A 135 5.72 -2.55 -1.37
CA LEU A 135 5.54 -2.58 0.09
C LEU A 135 6.03 -1.28 0.75
N LYS A 136 7.20 -0.76 0.32
CA LYS A 136 7.69 0.53 0.82
C LYS A 136 6.78 1.70 0.42
N LEU A 137 6.15 1.63 -0.75
CA LEU A 137 5.14 2.61 -1.18
C LEU A 137 3.87 2.53 -0.31
N ASP A 138 3.43 1.33 0.06
CA ASP A 138 2.29 1.13 0.99
C ASP A 138 2.59 1.74 2.38
N TYR A 139 3.80 1.51 2.91
CA TYR A 139 4.25 2.16 4.15
C TYR A 139 4.27 3.69 4.06
N LEU A 140 4.74 4.23 2.93
CA LEU A 140 4.66 5.68 2.69
C LEU A 140 3.21 6.16 2.73
N GLY A 141 2.29 5.41 2.11
CA GLY A 141 0.86 5.71 2.13
C GLY A 141 0.31 5.85 3.55
N ILE A 142 0.60 4.88 4.42
CA ILE A 142 0.16 4.90 5.83
C ILE A 142 0.69 6.14 6.55
N VAL A 143 1.98 6.44 6.42
CA VAL A 143 2.58 7.61 7.08
C VAL A 143 1.95 8.91 6.56
N LEU A 144 1.79 9.06 5.25
CA LEU A 144 1.17 10.24 4.65
C LEU A 144 -0.28 10.41 5.11
N SER A 145 -1.08 9.33 5.13
CA SER A 145 -2.47 9.38 5.59
C SER A 145 -2.59 9.80 7.05
N ILE A 146 -1.79 9.20 7.95
CA ILE A 146 -1.77 9.60 9.36
C ILE A 146 -1.38 11.07 9.50
N THR A 147 -0.40 11.53 8.72
CA THR A 147 0.08 12.91 8.76
C THR A 147 -1.00 13.89 8.31
N VAL A 148 -1.62 13.68 7.15
CA VAL A 148 -2.66 14.60 6.65
C VAL A 148 -3.90 14.58 7.55
N ASN A 149 -4.29 13.42 8.08
CA ASN A 149 -5.42 13.34 9.01
C ASN A 149 -5.14 14.12 10.30
N SER A 150 -3.92 13.99 10.84
CA SER A 150 -3.50 14.73 12.03
C SER A 150 -3.45 16.24 11.78
N ILE A 151 -2.93 16.67 10.62
CA ILE A 151 -2.89 18.08 10.22
C ILE A 151 -4.30 18.64 10.08
N SER A 152 -5.19 17.97 9.34
CA SER A 152 -6.55 18.44 9.09
C SER A 152 -7.40 18.46 10.36
N ALA A 153 -7.31 17.43 11.20
CA ALA A 153 -7.99 17.40 12.51
C ALA A 153 -7.50 18.53 13.43
N THR A 154 -6.19 18.79 13.46
CA THR A 154 -5.62 19.89 14.26
C THR A 154 -6.04 21.26 13.72
N TYR A 155 -6.02 21.44 12.39
CA TYR A 155 -6.42 22.68 11.74
C TYR A 155 -7.87 23.06 12.12
N PHE A 156 -8.83 22.15 11.92
CA PHE A 156 -10.23 22.43 12.26
C PHE A 156 -10.49 22.42 13.77
N GLY A 157 -9.88 21.51 14.53
CA GLY A 157 -10.12 21.35 15.97
C GLY A 157 -9.54 22.49 16.82
N MET A 158 -8.45 23.12 16.37
CA MET A 158 -7.76 24.20 17.10
C MET A 158 -7.89 25.55 16.39
N TYR A 159 -8.95 25.76 15.61
CA TYR A 159 -9.15 26.96 14.78
C TYR A 159 -8.97 28.28 15.55
N ASN A 160 -9.47 28.34 16.80
CA ASN A 160 -9.39 29.53 17.66
C ASN A 160 -8.10 29.63 18.49
N SER A 161 -7.15 28.71 18.31
CA SER A 161 -5.90 28.69 19.07
C SER A 161 -4.68 28.46 18.17
N PRO A 162 -4.20 29.51 17.48
CA PRO A 162 -3.16 29.38 16.45
C PRO A 162 -1.84 28.86 17.01
N TYR A 163 -1.48 29.23 18.24
CA TYR A 163 -0.26 28.74 18.90
C TYR A 163 -0.26 27.22 19.05
N PHE A 164 -1.34 26.65 19.63
CA PHE A 164 -1.45 25.20 19.80
C PHE A 164 -1.62 24.51 18.44
N GLN A 165 -2.36 25.10 17.51
CA GLN A 165 -2.52 24.55 16.16
C GLN A 165 -1.16 24.37 15.47
N THR A 166 -0.32 25.41 15.41
CA THR A 166 1.01 25.33 14.79
C THR A 166 1.92 24.35 15.54
N PHE A 167 1.89 24.36 16.88
CA PHE A 167 2.71 23.45 17.69
C PHE A 167 2.41 21.97 17.41
N TYR A 168 1.13 21.58 17.42
CA TYR A 168 0.73 20.18 17.19
C TYR A 168 0.91 19.74 15.72
N ILE A 169 0.73 20.65 14.75
CA ILE A 169 1.06 20.37 13.34
C ILE A 169 2.56 20.10 13.19
N ALA A 170 3.42 20.94 13.78
CA ALA A 170 4.87 20.77 13.69
C ALA A 170 5.32 19.44 14.30
N ILE A 171 4.80 19.10 15.49
CA ILE A 171 5.09 17.80 16.13
C ILE A 171 4.63 16.63 15.25
N SER A 172 3.43 16.70 14.67
CA SER A 172 2.91 15.65 13.80
C SER A 172 3.84 15.38 12.61
N ILE A 173 4.36 16.44 11.96
CA ILE A 173 5.30 16.33 10.84
C ILE A 173 6.66 15.75 11.30
N CYS A 174 7.17 16.18 12.46
CA CYS A 174 8.40 15.64 13.03
C CYS A 174 8.27 14.14 13.35
N CYS A 175 7.17 13.73 14.00
CA CYS A 175 6.88 12.33 14.30
C CYS A 175 6.73 11.49 13.02
N ALA A 176 5.99 12.00 12.02
CA ALA A 176 5.82 11.32 10.74
C ALA A 176 7.15 11.09 10.02
N SER A 177 8.02 12.10 10.00
CA SER A 177 9.38 12.01 9.44
C SER A 177 10.18 10.92 10.17
N GLY A 178 10.14 10.91 11.50
CA GLY A 178 10.81 9.90 12.32
C GLY A 178 10.30 8.48 12.03
N VAL A 179 8.99 8.27 11.96
CA VAL A 179 8.39 6.97 11.62
C VAL A 179 8.79 6.54 10.21
N PHE A 180 8.71 7.43 9.22
CA PHE A 180 9.06 7.10 7.84
C PHE A 180 10.51 6.64 7.70
N LEU A 181 11.45 7.37 8.32
CA LEU A 181 12.87 6.99 8.29
C LEU A 181 13.11 5.62 8.94
N ASN A 182 12.38 5.29 10.02
CA ASN A 182 12.44 3.96 10.63
C ASN A 182 11.90 2.87 9.69
N LEU A 183 10.82 3.14 8.96
CA LEU A 183 10.21 2.20 8.00
C LEU A 183 11.06 1.96 6.75
N LEU A 184 11.93 2.91 6.38
CA LEU A 184 12.92 2.72 5.32
C LEU A 184 14.11 1.84 5.75
N GLY A 185 14.26 1.59 7.05
CA GLY A 185 15.31 0.73 7.57
C GLY A 185 15.24 -0.70 7.00
N PRO A 186 16.38 -1.36 6.77
CA PRO A 186 16.44 -2.71 6.20
C PRO A 186 15.83 -3.81 7.10
N ASN A 187 15.55 -3.48 8.37
CA ASN A 187 14.96 -4.38 9.35
C ASN A 187 13.49 -4.06 9.67
N ALA A 188 12.88 -3.14 8.92
CA ALA A 188 11.50 -2.71 9.15
C ALA A 188 10.47 -3.74 8.66
N ASP A 189 10.84 -4.58 7.70
CA ASP A 189 9.98 -5.56 7.05
C ASP A 189 10.62 -6.94 6.92
N GLY A 190 9.80 -7.96 6.63
CA GLY A 190 10.23 -9.35 6.48
C GLY A 190 10.35 -10.13 7.81
N PRO A 191 11.02 -11.30 7.79
CA PRO A 191 11.11 -12.20 8.96
C PRO A 191 11.83 -11.59 10.17
N SER A 192 12.71 -10.61 9.93
CA SER A 192 13.42 -9.87 10.98
C SER A 192 12.50 -8.89 11.74
N ALA A 193 11.39 -8.48 11.13
CA ALA A 193 10.37 -7.63 11.74
C ALA A 193 9.31 -8.44 12.53
N SER A 194 8.97 -9.66 12.07
CA SER A 194 7.99 -10.52 12.76
C SER A 194 8.46 -10.97 14.14
N ASN A 195 9.77 -11.11 14.35
CA ASN A 195 10.35 -11.50 15.66
C ASN A 195 10.35 -10.37 16.70
N ARG A 196 9.88 -9.16 16.36
CA ARG A 196 9.79 -8.00 17.28
C ARG A 196 8.36 -7.67 17.73
N ARG A 197 7.35 -8.37 17.19
CA ARG A 197 5.94 -8.17 17.53
C ARG A 197 5.46 -9.21 18.52
#